data_AF-A0A939L4Y8-F1
#
_entry.id   AF-A0A939L4Y8-F1
#
_cell.length_a   1.000
_cell.length_b   1.000
_cell.length_c   1.000
_cell.angle_alpha   90.00
_cell.angle_beta   90.00
_cell.angle_gamma   90.00
#
_symmetry.space_group_name_H-M   'P 1'
#
loop_
_entity.id
_entity.type
_entity.pdbx_description
1 polymer ?
#
loop_
_entity_poly.entity_id
_entity_poly.type
_entity_poly.pdbx_seq_one_letter_code
_entity_poly.pdbx_strand_id
1 'polypeptide(L)' 'MIPFGTGSYPSSGAGIVYFNAEVARLDSVQVDGDRSEFIDTEPQLIKYRAVMNRLEASALQPDASCDLIRRIAQSI' A
#
# COMPACT_ATOMS: atom_id res chain seq x y z
N MET A 1 -2.48 9.32 5.65
CA MET A 1 -2.95 7.97 6.03
C MET A 1 -4.32 7.77 5.43
N ILE A 2 -4.53 6.70 4.66
CA ILE A 2 -5.86 6.32 4.20
C ILE A 2 -6.36 5.21 5.13
N PRO A 3 -7.44 5.42 5.90
CA PRO A 3 -8.02 4.38 6.72
C PRO A 3 -8.62 3.26 5.86
N PHE A 4 -8.45 2.03 6.34
CA PHE A 4 -8.99 0.83 5.69
C PHE A 4 -10.40 0.55 6.21
N GLY A 5 -11.30 0.13 5.31
CA GLY A 5 -12.68 -0.19 5.67
C GLY A 5 -12.83 -1.54 6.39
N THR A 6 -11.87 -2.45 6.21
CA THR A 6 -11.83 -3.77 6.84
C THR A 6 -10.70 -3.83 7.86
N GLY A 7 -11.00 -4.29 9.08
CA GLY A 7 -10.26 -4.07 10.32
C GLY A 7 -8.80 -4.54 10.47
N SER A 8 -8.07 -4.85 9.40
CA SER A 8 -6.60 -4.91 9.29
C SER A 8 -6.24 -5.58 7.96
N TYR A 9 -5.21 -5.10 7.27
CA TYR A 9 -4.57 -5.85 6.19
C TYR A 9 -3.40 -6.65 6.79
N PRO A 10 -3.39 -8.00 6.70
CA PRO A 10 -2.27 -8.79 7.18
C PRO A 10 -1.05 -8.54 6.28
N SER A 11 -0.24 -7.56 6.67
CA SER A 11 1.09 -7.31 6.11
C SER A 11 2.15 -7.81 7.09
N SER A 12 3.35 -8.07 6.61
CA SER A 12 4.51 -8.42 7.46
C SER A 12 4.97 -7.26 8.35
N GLY A 13 4.32 -6.09 8.29
CA GLY A 13 4.76 -4.86 8.96
C GLY A 13 5.93 -4.15 8.26
N ALA A 14 6.55 -4.78 7.26
CA ALA A 14 7.59 -4.16 6.44
C ALA A 14 6.98 -3.07 5.53
N GLY A 15 7.67 -1.93 5.43
CA GLY A 15 7.31 -0.87 4.48
C GLY A 15 7.51 -1.36 3.05
N ILE A 16 6.60 -1.02 2.14
CA ILE A 16 6.74 -1.33 0.72
C ILE A 16 6.53 -0.05 -0.08
N VAL A 17 7.50 0.29 -0.94
CA VAL A 17 7.43 1.40 -1.89
C VAL A 17 7.47 0.84 -3.30
N TYR A 18 6.42 1.09 -4.08
CA TYR A 18 6.35 0.69 -5.48
C TYR A 18 6.74 1.86 -6.37
N PHE A 19 7.81 1.73 -7.14
CA PHE A 19 8.24 2.71 -8.13
C PHE A 19 7.67 2.31 -9.49
N ASN A 20 6.64 3.03 -9.92
CA ASN A 20 6.05 2.84 -11.25
C ASN A 20 6.84 3.67 -12.29
N ALA A 21 7.27 3.01 -13.35
CA ALA A 21 7.96 3.64 -14.47
C ALA A 21 7.04 3.73 -15.70
N GLU A 22 7.33 4.67 -16.60
CA GLU A 22 6.63 4.78 -17.88
C GLU A 22 6.69 3.47 -18.68
N VAL A 23 7.81 2.74 -18.54
CA VAL A 23 7.97 1.39 -19.07
C VAL A 23 7.84 0.40 -17.91
N ALA A 24 6.78 -0.41 -17.90
CA ALA A 24 6.48 -1.35 -16.81
C ALA A 24 7.61 -2.35 -16.48
N ARG A 25 8.51 -2.64 -17.45
CA ARG A 25 9.70 -3.47 -17.23
C ARG A 25 10.80 -2.79 -16.39
N LEU A 26 10.66 -1.50 -16.12
CA LEU A 26 11.52 -0.71 -15.26
C LEU A 26 10.86 -0.40 -13.91
N ASP A 27 9.70 -1.00 -13.64
CA ASP A 27 9.13 -0.93 -12.31
C ASP A 27 10.09 -1.56 -11.30
N SER A 28 10.14 -1.01 -10.09
CA SER A 28 10.90 -1.59 -8.99
C SER A 28 10.13 -1.46 -7.69
N VAL A 29 10.47 -2.30 -6.72
CA VAL A 29 9.90 -2.27 -5.39
C VAL A 29 11.01 -2.19 -4.36
N GLN A 30 10.90 -1.26 -3.42
CA GLN A 30 11.71 -1.27 -2.20
C GLN A 30 10.90 -1.87 -1.06
N VAL A 31 11.48 -2.84 -0.36
CA VAL A 31 10.91 -3.43 0.85
C VAL A 31 11.82 -3.08 2.03
N ASP A 32 11.27 -2.38 3.01
CA ASP A 32 11.96 -1.98 4.24
C ASP A 32 11.60 -2.95 5.37
N GLY A 33 12.44 -3.98 5.53
CA GLY A 33 12.45 -4.88 6.68
C GLY A 33 13.69 -4.65 7.56
N ASP A 34 14.34 -5.72 8.02
CA ASP A 34 15.63 -5.64 8.73
C ASP A 34 16.74 -4.99 7.88
N ARG A 35 16.59 -5.06 6.55
CA ARG A 35 17.40 -4.37 5.54
C ARG A 35 16.48 -3.90 4.42
N SER A 36 16.87 -2.83 3.74
CA SER A 36 16.19 -2.39 2.52
C SER A 36 16.63 -3.25 1.33
N GLU A 37 15.66 -3.81 0.62
CA GLU A 37 15.86 -4.61 -0.59
C GLU A 37 15.16 -3.97 -1.79
N PHE A 38 15.82 -3.94 -2.95
CA PHE A 38 15.24 -3.51 -4.21
C PHE A 38 14.95 -4.71 -5.11
N ILE A 39 13.74 -4.74 -5.66
CA ILE A 39 13.21 -5.85 -6.45
C ILE A 39 12.78 -5.30 -7.81
N ASP A 40 13.35 -5.82 -8.89
CA ASP A 40 13.06 -5.44 -10.28
C ASP A 40 12.68 -6.65 -11.16
N THR A 41 12.62 -7.85 -10.57
CA THR A 41 12.29 -9.08 -11.30
C THR A 41 10.78 -9.19 -11.57
N GLU A 42 10.40 -9.38 -12.83
CA GLU A 42 8.99 -9.38 -13.26
C GLU A 42 8.06 -10.32 -12.44
N PRO A 43 8.43 -11.57 -12.11
CA PRO A 43 7.55 -12.43 -11.30
C PRO A 43 7.26 -11.85 -9.92
N GLN A 44 8.23 -11.17 -9.31
CA GLN A 44 8.04 -10.52 -8.03
C GLN A 44 7.27 -9.21 -8.18
N LEU A 45 7.52 -8.43 -9.24
CA LEU A 45 6.75 -7.22 -9.53
C LEU A 45 5.26 -7.51 -9.70
N ILE A 46 4.90 -8.63 -10.37
CA ILE A 46 3.51 -9.09 -10.47
C ILE A 46 2.89 -9.33 -9.10
N LYS A 47 3.62 -9.99 -8.18
CA LYS A 47 3.17 -10.22 -6.80
C LYS A 47 2.92 -8.90 -6.08
N TYR A 48 3.85 -7.95 -6.16
CA TYR A 48 3.70 -6.66 -5.48
C TYR A 48 2.59 -5.79 -6.08
N ARG A 49 2.38 -5.80 -7.41
CA ARG A 49 1.20 -5.17 -8.03
C ARG A 49 -0.10 -5.75 -7.47
N ALA A 50 -0.19 -7.08 -7.32
CA ALA A 50 -1.37 -7.72 -6.74
C ALA A 50 -1.60 -7.33 -5.27
N VAL A 51 -0.53 -7.17 -4.49
CA VAL A 51 -0.61 -6.66 -3.11
C VAL A 51 -1.11 -5.21 -3.09
N MET A 52 -0.56 -4.34 -3.93
CA MET A 52 -0.99 -2.93 -4.02
C MET A 52 -2.45 -2.81 -4.43
N ASN A 53 -2.89 -3.55 -5.46
CA ASN A 53 -4.29 -3.55 -5.89
C ASN A 53 -5.26 -3.98 -4.76
N ARG A 54 -4.87 -4.96 -3.94
CA ARG A 54 -5.68 -5.40 -2.78
C ARG A 54 -5.73 -4.36 -1.67
N LEU A 55 -4.61 -3.68 -1.41
CA LEU A 55 -4.54 -2.58 -0.45
C LEU A 55 -5.44 -1.43 -0.88
N GLU A 56 -5.38 -1.02 -2.15
CA GLU A 56 -6.24 0.03 -2.70
C GLU A 56 -7.72 -0.36 -2.66
N ALA A 57 -8.06 -1.61 -3.02
CA ALA A 57 -9.43 -2.09 -2.95
C ALA A 57 -10.00 -2.16 -1.52
N SER A 58 -9.13 -2.23 -0.50
CA SER A 58 -9.51 -2.26 0.92
C SER A 58 -9.56 -0.86 1.55
N ALA A 59 -9.04 0.15 0.85
CA ALA A 59 -9.00 1.53 1.31
C ALA A 59 -10.38 2.16 1.24
N LEU A 60 -10.70 3.03 2.21
CA LEU A 60 -11.91 3.84 2.11
C LEU A 60 -11.78 4.85 0.97
N GLN A 61 -12.91 5.11 0.31
CA GLN A 61 -13.01 6.20 -0.65
C GLN A 61 -12.66 7.54 0.02
N PRO A 62 -12.12 8.52 -0.72
CA PRO A 62 -11.61 9.77 -0.14
C PRO A 62 -12.61 10.49 0.78
N ASP A 63 -13.88 10.54 0.40
CA ASP A 63 -15.00 11.12 1.16
C ASP A 63 -15.23 10.38 2.49
N ALA A 64 -15.43 9.07 2.45
CA ALA A 64 -15.61 8.23 3.64
C ALA A 64 -14.38 8.26 4.57
N SER A 65 -13.18 8.34 4.01
CA SER A 65 -11.92 8.51 4.75
C SER A 65 -11.89 9.83 5.52
N CYS A 66 -12.19 10.95 4.85
CA CYS A 66 -12.25 12.26 5.50
C CYS A 66 -13.31 12.32 6.59
N ASP A 67 -14.48 11.73 6.36
CA ASP A 67 -15.55 11.70 7.36
C ASP A 67 -15.18 10.88 8.58
N LEU A 68 -14.50 9.74 8.39
CA LEU A 68 -13.96 8.96 9.49
C LEU A 68 -12.93 9.75 10.30
N ILE A 69 -11.99 10.42 9.64
CA ILE A 69 -10.96 11.25 10.30
C ILE A 69 -11.61 12.36 11.13
N ARG A 70 -12.61 13.06 10.57
CA ARG A 70 -13.34 14.12 11.28
C ARG A 70 -14.08 13.58 12.50
N ARG A 71 -14.76 12.44 12.36
CA ARG A 71 -15.46 11.79 13.47
C ARG A 71 -14.52 11.41 14.60
N ILE A 72 -13.36 10.83 14.28
CA ILE A 72 -12.33 10.49 15.27
C ILE A 72 -11.83 11.77 15.96
N ALA A 73 -11.47 12.80 15.20
CA ALA A 73 -10.95 14.06 15.75
C ALA A 73 -11.95 14.76 16.70
N GLN A 74 -13.26 14.61 16.47
CA GLN A 74 -14.31 15.15 17.35
C GLN A 74 -14.60 14.29 18.58
N SER A 75 -14.13 13.03 18.60
CA SER A 75 -14.28 12.10 19.72
C SER A 75 -13.10 12.09 20.69
N ILE A 76 -12.10 12.94 20.44
CA ILE A 76 -10.92 13.14 21.29
C ILE A 76 -11.13 14.38 22.15
#